data_AF-A0A378F0S4-F1
#
_entry.id   AF-A0A378F0S4-F1
#
_cell.length_a   1.000
_cell.length_b   1.000
_cell.length_c   1.000
_cell.angle_alpha   90.00
_cell.angle_beta   90.00
_cell.angle_gamma   90.00
#
_symmetry.space_group_name_H-M   'P 1'
#
loop_
_entity.id
_entity.type
_entity.pdbx_description
1 polymer ?
#
loop_
_entity_poly.entity_id
_entity_poly.type
_entity_poly.pdbx_seq_one_letter_code
_entity_poly.pdbx_strand_id
1 'polypeptide(L)'
;MNKTLAERFEELERDYHSVVSTKYIGKNVFSHRNQEFIDSAKGNNWIARAKKLLEDSYGKNSDYYNDFNDTKKISWSSNYQSLVSHYKPIFDAAREDLVNCAIVQTNTTESSELEWIINILERFPAFCRQLKERHDGRTTLLINDEYDVQDLVHALLTLHFDDIREEEASPSCAGSSSRQDFLLKKERIVIEVKKNPTISWRT
;
A
#
# COMPACT_ATOMS: atom_id res chain seq x y z
N MET A 1 18.00 -8.89 7.58
CA MET A 1 16.77 -8.50 6.84
C MET A 1 16.99 -7.09 6.33
N ASN A 2 16.85 -6.83 5.03
CA ASN A 2 17.00 -5.47 4.51
C ASN A 2 15.76 -4.66 4.91
N LYS A 3 15.97 -3.46 5.48
CA LYS A 3 14.87 -2.56 5.85
C LYS A 3 14.17 -2.06 4.58
N THR A 4 12.84 -1.97 4.63
CA THR A 4 12.01 -1.31 3.60
C THR A 4 12.31 0.20 3.52
N LEU A 5 11.91 0.86 2.44
CA LEU A 5 12.09 2.31 2.31
C LEU A 5 11.34 3.07 3.42
N ALA A 6 10.10 2.69 3.73
CA ALA A 6 9.31 3.30 4.81
C ALA A 6 10.02 3.21 6.17
N GLU A 7 10.54 2.02 6.53
CA GLU A 7 11.30 1.85 7.78
C GLU A 7 12.58 2.70 7.83
N ARG A 8 13.24 2.91 6.68
CA ARG A 8 14.43 3.76 6.57
C ARG A 8 14.08 5.24 6.78
N PHE A 9 12.94 5.72 6.27
CA PHE A 9 12.44 7.08 6.54
C PHE A 9 12.11 7.26 8.02
N GLU A 10 11.39 6.33 8.63
CA GLU A 10 11.05 6.39 10.06
C GLU A 10 12.29 6.37 10.98
N GLU A 11 13.31 5.61 10.62
CA GLU A 11 14.59 5.63 11.33
C GLU A 11 15.28 6.98 11.24
N LEU A 12 15.34 7.58 10.05
CA LEU A 12 15.92 8.89 9.85
C LEU A 12 15.13 10.00 10.56
N GLU A 13 13.82 9.87 10.71
CA GLU A 13 13.02 10.80 11.52
C GLU A 13 13.39 10.74 13.01
N ARG A 14 13.60 9.52 13.56
CA ARG A 14 14.10 9.38 14.93
C ARG A 14 15.50 9.98 15.10
N ASP A 15 16.38 9.74 14.12
CA ASP A 15 17.72 10.31 14.13
C ASP A 15 17.69 11.84 14.05
N TYR A 16 16.78 12.43 13.26
CA TYR A 16 16.57 13.88 13.21
C TYR A 16 16.29 14.45 14.61
N HIS A 17 15.39 13.83 15.37
CA HIS A 17 15.12 14.26 16.74
C HIS A 17 16.35 14.15 17.65
N SER A 18 17.18 13.13 17.48
CA SER A 18 18.46 13.00 18.20
C SER A 18 19.47 14.09 17.83
N VAL A 19 19.46 14.56 16.58
CA VAL A 19 20.27 15.71 16.16
C VAL A 19 19.73 16.99 16.81
N VAL A 20 18.43 17.24 16.70
CA VAL A 20 17.79 18.46 17.25
C VAL A 20 17.94 18.55 18.77
N SER A 21 17.99 17.42 19.50
CA SER A 21 18.24 17.43 20.95
C SER A 21 19.64 17.91 21.33
N THR A 22 20.58 18.03 20.39
CA THR A 22 21.92 18.62 20.63
C THR A 22 21.94 20.15 20.48
N LYS A 23 20.77 20.79 20.36
CA LYS A 23 20.66 22.23 20.14
C LYS A 23 21.30 23.02 21.29
N TYR A 24 22.10 24.03 20.94
CA TYR A 24 22.71 24.97 21.87
C TYR A 24 22.76 26.39 21.28
N ILE A 25 22.93 27.39 22.14
CA ILE A 25 23.11 28.79 21.73
C ILE A 25 24.60 29.10 21.65
N GLY A 26 25.05 29.57 20.49
CA GLY A 26 26.42 30.03 20.25
C GLY A 26 26.44 31.46 19.72
N LYS A 27 27.61 32.11 19.78
CA LYS A 27 27.81 33.40 19.11
C LYS A 27 28.17 33.17 17.64
N ASN A 28 27.45 33.81 16.74
CA ASN A 28 27.81 33.84 15.33
C ASN A 28 29.10 34.65 15.15
N VAL A 29 30.10 34.06 14.49
CA VAL A 29 31.44 34.63 14.34
C VAL A 29 31.43 35.94 13.54
N PHE A 30 30.48 36.11 12.62
CA PHE A 30 30.38 37.28 11.75
C PHE A 30 29.51 38.37 12.36
N SER A 31 28.29 38.02 12.78
CA SER A 31 27.31 39.00 13.28
C SER A 31 27.44 39.30 14.77
N HIS A 32 28.22 38.51 15.51
CA HIS A 32 28.35 38.55 16.98
C HIS A 32 27.02 38.37 17.74
N ARG A 33 25.95 38.00 17.03
CA ARG A 33 24.63 37.72 17.60
C ARG A 33 24.56 36.29 18.10
N ASN A 34 23.72 36.06 19.11
CA ASN A 34 23.38 34.71 19.54
C ASN A 34 22.57 34.01 18.45
N GLN A 35 22.92 32.76 18.15
CA GLN A 35 22.24 31.93 17.17
C GLN A 35 22.17 30.49 17.67
N GLU A 36 21.17 29.75 17.23
CA GLU A 36 21.01 28.33 17.54
C GLU A 36 21.89 27.48 16.62
N PHE A 37 22.56 26.50 17.23
CA PHE A 37 23.41 25.52 16.58
C PHE A 37 23.05 24.11 17.06
N ILE A 38 23.49 23.11 16.33
CA ILE A 38 23.43 21.68 16.69
C ILE A 38 24.85 21.08 16.62
N ASP A 39 25.01 19.87 17.15
CA ASP A 39 26.21 19.06 16.92
C ASP A 39 26.43 18.85 15.41
N SER A 40 27.50 19.43 14.89
CA SER A 40 27.81 19.40 13.46
C SER A 40 28.07 18.00 12.93
N ALA A 41 28.67 17.11 13.72
CA ALA A 41 28.97 15.75 13.26
C ALA A 41 27.67 14.94 13.12
N LYS A 42 26.78 15.03 14.11
CA LYS A 42 25.46 14.40 14.05
C LYS A 42 24.60 14.98 12.93
N GLY A 43 24.58 16.31 12.79
CA GLY A 43 23.85 16.99 11.71
C GLY A 43 24.33 16.57 10.32
N ASN A 44 25.65 16.57 10.09
CA ASN A 44 26.22 16.16 8.81
C ASN A 44 25.96 14.69 8.50
N ASN A 45 26.03 13.81 9.50
CA ASN A 45 25.69 12.40 9.32
C ASN A 45 24.24 12.20 8.89
N TRP A 46 23.31 12.91 9.55
CA TRP A 46 21.90 12.86 9.19
C TRP A 46 21.65 13.37 7.77
N ILE A 47 22.24 14.52 7.38
CA ILE A 47 22.12 15.09 6.04
C ILE A 47 22.63 14.09 4.97
N ALA A 48 23.77 13.45 5.20
CA ALA A 48 24.34 12.49 4.26
C ALA A 48 23.45 11.25 4.09
N ARG A 49 22.88 10.74 5.19
CA ARG A 49 21.97 9.58 5.16
C ARG A 49 20.63 9.92 4.52
N ALA A 50 20.07 11.09 4.82
CA ALA A 50 18.86 11.60 4.18
C ALA A 50 19.06 11.74 2.66
N LYS A 51 20.17 12.37 2.23
CA LYS A 51 20.53 12.46 0.79
C LYS A 51 20.58 11.10 0.12
N LYS A 52 21.23 10.11 0.74
CA LYS A 52 21.33 8.76 0.17
C LYS A 52 19.96 8.08 0.09
N LEU A 53 19.10 8.29 1.09
CA LEU A 53 17.74 7.76 1.06
C LEU A 53 16.88 8.39 -0.04
N LEU A 54 17.03 9.70 -0.30
CA LEU A 54 16.34 10.37 -1.41
C LEU A 54 16.83 9.85 -2.76
N GLU A 55 18.15 9.64 -2.91
CA GLU A 55 18.72 9.01 -4.11
C GLU A 55 18.18 7.59 -4.34
N ASP A 56 18.12 6.77 -3.28
CA ASP A 56 17.65 5.39 -3.38
C ASP A 56 16.14 5.31 -3.65
N SER A 57 15.36 6.27 -3.16
CA SER A 57 13.90 6.29 -3.29
C SER A 57 13.42 6.90 -4.62
N TYR A 58 14.03 8.01 -5.05
CA TYR A 58 13.55 8.82 -6.18
C TYR A 58 14.59 9.02 -7.29
N GLY A 59 15.83 8.62 -7.08
CA GLY A 59 16.92 8.78 -8.04
C GLY A 59 17.54 10.19 -8.03
N LYS A 60 18.73 10.30 -8.66
CA LYS A 60 19.54 11.54 -8.69
C LYS A 60 18.94 12.68 -9.51
N ASN A 61 17.97 12.38 -10.37
CA ASN A 61 17.32 13.38 -11.21
C ASN A 61 16.01 13.91 -10.60
N SER A 62 15.61 13.40 -9.43
CA SER A 62 14.39 13.85 -8.77
C SER A 62 14.52 15.28 -8.22
N ASP A 63 13.41 16.00 -8.21
CA ASP A 63 13.33 17.34 -7.63
C ASP A 63 13.73 17.30 -6.15
N TYR A 64 13.28 16.27 -5.40
CA TYR A 64 13.71 16.05 -4.02
C TYR A 64 15.22 15.97 -3.86
N TYR A 65 15.91 15.16 -4.67
CA TYR A 65 17.35 15.03 -4.59
C TYR A 65 18.06 16.33 -5.03
N ASN A 66 17.59 16.97 -6.09
CA ASN A 66 18.18 18.21 -6.61
C ASN A 66 18.05 19.37 -5.62
N ASP A 67 16.84 19.61 -5.12
CA ASP A 67 16.54 20.66 -4.15
C ASP A 67 17.28 20.42 -2.83
N PHE A 68 17.37 19.16 -2.37
CA PHE A 68 18.12 18.82 -1.15
C PHE A 68 19.59 19.25 -1.26
N ASN A 69 20.17 19.17 -2.46
CA ASN A 69 21.55 19.57 -2.74
C ASN A 69 21.72 21.08 -3.07
N ASP A 70 20.64 21.84 -3.30
CA ASP A 70 20.74 23.29 -3.57
C ASP A 70 20.94 24.10 -2.29
N THR A 71 22.20 24.27 -1.89
CA THR A 71 22.56 24.97 -0.65
C THR A 71 22.59 26.49 -0.79
N LYS A 72 22.20 27.09 -1.93
CA LYS A 72 22.30 28.55 -2.15
C LYS A 72 21.49 29.34 -1.13
N LYS A 73 20.29 28.84 -0.78
CA LYS A 73 19.35 29.52 0.14
C LYS A 73 19.80 29.52 1.60
N ILE A 74 20.75 28.65 1.96
CA ILE A 74 21.20 28.44 3.34
C ILE A 74 22.66 28.86 3.59
N SER A 75 23.30 29.50 2.61
CA SER A 75 24.73 29.88 2.69
C SER A 75 25.08 30.80 3.87
N TRP A 76 24.10 31.50 4.43
CA TRP A 76 24.27 32.44 5.54
C TRP A 76 23.57 31.98 6.83
N SER A 77 23.06 30.75 6.84
CA SER A 77 22.31 30.17 7.95
C SER A 77 23.23 29.41 8.91
N SER A 78 22.85 29.29 10.19
CA SER A 78 23.52 28.33 11.08
C SER A 78 23.18 26.90 10.65
N ASN A 79 23.98 25.92 11.08
CA ASN A 79 23.74 24.52 10.79
C ASN A 79 22.33 24.05 11.23
N TYR A 80 21.84 24.53 12.38
CA TYR A 80 20.48 24.27 12.84
C TYR A 80 19.42 24.89 11.92
N GLN A 81 19.59 26.17 11.56
CA GLN A 81 18.64 26.85 10.67
C GLN A 81 18.61 26.18 9.28
N SER A 82 19.76 25.79 8.75
CA SER A 82 19.85 25.01 7.51
C SER A 82 19.12 23.67 7.63
N LEU A 83 19.29 22.96 8.76
CA LEU A 83 18.62 21.69 9.02
C LEU A 83 17.10 21.83 8.98
N VAL A 84 16.55 22.79 9.73
CA VAL A 84 15.10 22.92 9.91
C VAL A 84 14.40 23.64 8.74
N SER A 85 15.07 24.55 8.04
CA SER A 85 14.43 25.36 6.97
C SER A 85 14.69 24.85 5.56
N HIS A 86 15.68 23.98 5.36
CA HIS A 86 16.01 23.46 4.03
C HIS A 86 15.93 21.94 3.99
N TYR A 87 16.72 21.24 4.81
CA TYR A 87 16.81 19.78 4.68
C TYR A 87 15.57 19.04 5.18
N LYS A 88 15.02 19.42 6.35
CA LYS A 88 13.86 18.74 6.94
C LYS A 88 12.58 18.86 6.08
N PRO A 89 12.20 20.03 5.55
CA PRO A 89 11.00 20.15 4.72
C PRO A 89 11.04 19.28 3.46
N ILE A 90 12.22 19.19 2.81
CA ILE A 90 12.39 18.37 1.60
C ILE A 90 12.30 16.87 1.95
N PHE A 91 12.91 16.48 3.07
CA PHE A 91 12.79 15.12 3.59
C PHE A 91 11.33 14.75 3.92
N ASP A 92 10.58 15.67 4.55
CA ASP A 92 9.18 15.45 4.91
C ASP A 92 8.27 15.33 3.69
N ALA A 93 8.43 16.23 2.71
CA ALA A 93 7.69 16.15 1.46
C ALA A 93 7.92 14.81 0.74
N ALA A 94 9.19 14.37 0.65
CA ALA A 94 9.51 13.07 0.09
C ALA A 94 8.87 11.92 0.88
N ARG A 95 8.92 11.97 2.22
CA ARG A 95 8.32 10.94 3.06
C ARG A 95 6.79 10.86 2.88
N GLU A 96 6.11 12.00 2.80
CA GLU A 96 4.66 12.07 2.58
C GLU A 96 4.26 11.51 1.21
N ASP A 97 5.02 11.83 0.17
CA ASP A 97 4.80 11.29 -1.18
C ASP A 97 4.94 9.77 -1.22
N LEU A 98 5.91 9.20 -0.49
CA LEU A 98 6.05 7.74 -0.41
C LEU A 98 4.79 7.08 0.16
N VAL A 99 4.20 7.68 1.20
CA VAL A 99 2.96 7.19 1.82
C VAL A 99 1.79 7.31 0.85
N ASN A 100 1.66 8.45 0.16
CA ASN A 100 0.62 8.66 -0.82
C ASN A 100 0.73 7.68 -2.00
N CYS A 101 1.93 7.45 -2.53
CA CYS A 101 2.15 6.45 -3.57
C CYS A 101 1.76 5.04 -3.11
N ALA A 102 2.07 4.67 -1.88
CA ALA A 102 1.67 3.37 -1.33
C ALA A 102 0.14 3.23 -1.24
N ILE A 103 -0.56 4.28 -0.78
CA ILE A 103 -2.03 4.30 -0.71
C ILE A 103 -2.67 4.25 -2.10
N VAL A 104 -2.10 4.99 -3.07
CA VAL A 104 -2.58 4.95 -4.46
C VAL A 104 -2.39 3.56 -5.04
N GLN A 105 -1.23 2.93 -4.83
CA GLN A 105 -1.00 1.56 -5.28
C GLN A 105 -2.01 0.60 -4.66
N THR A 106 -2.26 0.67 -3.35
CA THR A 106 -3.26 -0.21 -2.72
C THR A 106 -4.66 0.02 -3.28
N ASN A 107 -5.08 1.26 -3.50
CA ASN A 107 -6.41 1.56 -4.03
C ASN A 107 -6.55 1.17 -5.51
N THR A 108 -5.52 1.35 -6.33
CA THR A 108 -5.52 0.94 -7.74
C THR A 108 -5.51 -0.58 -7.85
N THR A 109 -4.72 -1.26 -7.03
CA THR A 109 -4.72 -2.72 -6.90
C THR A 109 -6.13 -3.18 -6.51
N GLU A 110 -6.69 -2.74 -5.37
CA GLU A 110 -8.05 -3.12 -4.92
C GLU A 110 -9.12 -2.87 -6.01
N SER A 111 -9.05 -1.73 -6.72
CA SER A 111 -9.95 -1.44 -7.84
C SER A 111 -9.78 -2.41 -9.01
N SER A 112 -8.54 -2.80 -9.32
CA SER A 112 -8.24 -3.73 -10.40
C SER A 112 -8.68 -5.15 -10.08
N GLU A 113 -8.47 -5.67 -8.86
CA GLU A 113 -8.93 -7.01 -8.49
C GLU A 113 -10.45 -7.10 -8.49
N LEU A 114 -11.13 -6.06 -8.02
CA LEU A 114 -12.59 -5.99 -8.06
C LEU A 114 -13.11 -6.01 -9.51
N GLU A 115 -12.48 -5.26 -10.42
CA GLU A 115 -12.81 -5.30 -11.85
C GLU A 115 -12.61 -6.70 -12.47
N TRP A 116 -11.55 -7.41 -12.08
CA TRP A 116 -11.34 -8.80 -12.51
C TRP A 116 -12.45 -9.73 -12.03
N ILE A 117 -12.83 -9.64 -10.75
CA ILE A 117 -13.94 -10.43 -10.19
C ILE A 117 -15.25 -10.12 -10.92
N ILE A 118 -15.56 -8.84 -11.13
CA ILE A 118 -16.76 -8.42 -11.86
C ILE A 118 -16.76 -9.04 -13.27
N ASN A 119 -15.66 -8.93 -14.01
CA ASN A 119 -15.56 -9.49 -15.36
C ASN A 119 -15.69 -11.03 -15.39
N ILE A 120 -15.18 -11.74 -14.37
CA ILE A 120 -15.40 -13.19 -14.23
C ILE A 120 -16.88 -13.49 -14.02
N LEU A 121 -17.53 -12.79 -13.07
CA LEU A 121 -18.93 -13.01 -12.71
C LEU A 121 -19.90 -12.62 -13.83
N GLU A 122 -19.63 -11.56 -14.58
CA GLU A 122 -20.39 -11.17 -15.78
C GLU A 122 -20.34 -12.24 -16.88
N ARG A 123 -19.22 -12.97 -16.97
CA ARG A 123 -19.03 -14.06 -17.94
C ARG A 123 -19.51 -15.42 -17.44
N PHE A 124 -19.90 -15.52 -16.16
CA PHE A 124 -20.37 -16.75 -15.55
C PHE A 124 -21.52 -17.44 -16.32
N PRO A 125 -22.55 -16.73 -16.85
CA PRO A 125 -23.59 -17.34 -17.67
C PRO A 125 -23.04 -18.01 -18.95
N ALA A 126 -22.07 -17.38 -19.61
CA ALA A 126 -21.45 -17.92 -20.81
C ALA A 126 -20.61 -19.17 -20.49
N PHE A 127 -19.89 -19.15 -19.37
CA PHE A 127 -19.18 -20.31 -18.82
C PHE A 127 -20.14 -21.48 -18.56
N CYS A 128 -21.26 -21.24 -17.88
CA CYS A 128 -22.28 -22.27 -17.63
C CYS A 128 -22.88 -22.83 -18.91
N ARG A 129 -23.12 -22.00 -19.95
CA ARG A 129 -23.58 -22.48 -21.26
C ARG A 129 -22.54 -23.38 -21.93
N GLN A 130 -21.27 -22.98 -21.89
CA GLN A 130 -20.19 -23.79 -22.46
C GLN A 130 -20.04 -25.15 -21.78
N LEU A 131 -20.23 -25.22 -20.45
CA LEU A 131 -20.22 -26.49 -19.73
C LEU A 131 -21.31 -27.46 -20.21
N LYS A 132 -22.46 -26.95 -20.67
CA LYS A 132 -23.54 -27.75 -21.24
C LYS A 132 -23.20 -28.32 -22.63
N GLU A 133 -22.38 -27.62 -23.40
CA GLU A 133 -21.99 -28.03 -24.76
C GLU A 133 -20.81 -29.02 -24.72
N ARG A 134 -21.12 -30.26 -24.30
CA ARG A 134 -20.13 -31.33 -24.17
C ARG A 134 -20.01 -32.12 -25.47
N HIS A 135 -18.77 -32.48 -25.81
CA HIS A 135 -18.50 -33.41 -26.90
C HIS A 135 -19.24 -34.74 -26.70
N ASP A 136 -19.86 -35.27 -27.77
CA ASP A 136 -20.52 -36.58 -27.79
C ASP A 136 -21.67 -36.73 -26.77
N GLY A 137 -22.37 -35.63 -26.47
CA GLY A 137 -23.56 -35.65 -25.61
C GLY A 137 -23.29 -36.10 -24.16
N ARG A 138 -22.04 -36.02 -23.70
CA ARG A 138 -21.66 -36.44 -22.35
C ARG A 138 -22.42 -35.64 -21.29
N THR A 139 -22.76 -36.31 -20.20
CA THR A 139 -23.38 -35.68 -19.02
C THR A 139 -22.52 -34.53 -18.49
N THR A 140 -23.16 -33.41 -18.18
CA THR A 140 -22.55 -32.22 -17.56
C THR A 140 -22.82 -32.18 -16.06
N LEU A 141 -22.09 -31.33 -15.34
CA LEU A 141 -22.44 -30.95 -13.97
C LEU A 141 -23.80 -30.23 -13.95
N LEU A 142 -24.67 -30.64 -13.03
CA LEU A 142 -26.04 -30.12 -12.89
C LEU A 142 -26.05 -28.98 -11.86
N ILE A 143 -26.60 -27.82 -12.20
CA ILE A 143 -26.62 -26.62 -11.34
C ILE A 143 -28.04 -26.40 -10.78
N ASN A 144 -28.33 -27.02 -9.64
CA ASN A 144 -29.67 -27.10 -9.03
C ASN A 144 -29.95 -26.00 -8.02
N ASP A 145 -28.99 -25.68 -7.16
CA ASP A 145 -29.15 -24.72 -6.08
C ASP A 145 -28.02 -23.68 -6.04
N GLU A 146 -27.93 -22.95 -4.93
CA GLU A 146 -26.95 -21.89 -4.69
C GLU A 146 -25.55 -22.45 -4.40
N TYR A 147 -25.46 -23.60 -3.75
CA TYR A 147 -24.19 -24.27 -3.46
C TYR A 147 -23.50 -24.72 -4.75
N ASP A 148 -24.27 -25.25 -5.71
CA ASP A 148 -23.70 -25.58 -7.03
C ASP A 148 -23.14 -24.34 -7.77
N VAL A 149 -23.73 -23.17 -7.54
CA VAL A 149 -23.22 -21.89 -8.10
C VAL A 149 -21.97 -21.46 -7.35
N GLN A 150 -21.97 -21.57 -6.02
CA GLN A 150 -20.80 -21.29 -5.17
C GLN A 150 -19.60 -22.13 -5.61
N ASP A 151 -19.74 -23.45 -5.75
CA ASP A 151 -18.65 -24.34 -6.17
C ASP A 151 -18.01 -23.90 -7.51
N LEU A 152 -18.85 -23.53 -8.48
CA LEU A 152 -18.38 -23.07 -9.79
C LEU A 152 -17.73 -21.69 -9.73
N VAL A 153 -18.28 -20.78 -8.94
CA VAL A 153 -17.68 -19.45 -8.73
C VAL A 153 -16.33 -19.60 -8.03
N HIS A 154 -16.24 -20.44 -6.99
CA HIS A 154 -15.00 -20.71 -6.30
C HIS A 154 -13.95 -21.26 -7.27
N ALA A 155 -14.30 -22.28 -8.06
CA ALA A 155 -13.40 -22.84 -9.06
C ALA A 155 -12.84 -21.78 -10.03
N LEU A 156 -13.67 -20.83 -10.47
CA LEU A 156 -13.22 -19.73 -11.33
C LEU A 156 -12.30 -18.74 -10.59
N LEU A 157 -12.61 -18.41 -9.34
CA LEU A 157 -11.79 -17.52 -8.53
C LEU A 157 -10.41 -18.11 -8.26
N THR A 158 -10.30 -19.44 -8.03
CA THR A 158 -9.00 -20.10 -7.79
C THR A 158 -8.01 -19.98 -8.95
N LEU A 159 -8.48 -19.62 -10.15
CA LEU A 159 -7.60 -19.36 -11.29
C LEU A 159 -6.77 -18.08 -11.13
N HIS A 160 -7.22 -17.17 -10.27
CA HIS A 160 -6.66 -15.82 -10.13
C HIS A 160 -6.27 -15.46 -8.69
N PHE A 161 -6.84 -16.13 -7.69
CA PHE A 161 -6.62 -15.81 -6.27
C PHE A 161 -6.16 -17.05 -5.49
N ASP A 162 -5.09 -16.88 -4.72
CA ASP A 162 -4.45 -17.96 -3.96
C ASP A 162 -5.07 -18.21 -2.57
N ASP A 163 -5.67 -17.19 -1.93
CA ASP A 163 -6.27 -17.27 -0.57
C ASP A 163 -7.76 -16.91 -0.63
N ILE A 164 -8.57 -17.86 -1.09
CA ILE A 164 -10.03 -17.80 -1.05
C ILE A 164 -10.49 -18.64 0.12
N ARG A 165 -11.15 -18.01 1.08
CA ARG A 165 -11.65 -18.70 2.28
C ARG A 165 -13.14 -18.94 2.13
N GLU A 166 -13.52 -20.21 2.07
CA GLU A 166 -14.87 -20.66 2.39
C GLU A 166 -15.07 -20.48 3.91
N GLU A 167 -16.22 -19.99 4.37
CA GLU A 167 -16.39 -19.69 5.79
C GLU A 167 -16.38 -20.97 6.66
N GLU A 168 -15.39 -21.09 7.55
CA GLU A 168 -15.49 -21.94 8.74
C GLU A 168 -16.41 -21.27 9.76
N ALA A 169 -17.43 -22.00 10.24
CA ALA A 169 -18.26 -21.54 11.35
C ALA A 169 -17.38 -21.33 12.59
N SER A 170 -17.15 -20.07 12.98
CA SER A 170 -16.54 -19.80 14.29
C SER A 170 -17.56 -20.13 15.39
N PRO A 171 -17.25 -21.05 16.32
CA PRO A 171 -18.24 -21.56 17.27
C PRO A 171 -18.33 -20.65 18.48
N SER A 172 -18.88 -19.44 18.33
CA SER A 172 -19.49 -18.67 19.44
C SER A 172 -19.83 -17.26 18.97
N CYS A 173 -21.13 -16.97 18.82
CA CYS A 173 -21.81 -15.84 19.47
C CYS A 173 -23.26 -15.79 18.98
N ALA A 174 -24.18 -15.77 19.94
CA ALA A 174 -25.61 -15.67 19.71
C ALA A 174 -25.96 -14.34 19.01
N GLY A 175 -26.41 -14.43 17.76
CA GLY A 175 -26.93 -13.30 17.00
C GLY A 175 -26.71 -13.49 15.50
N SER A 176 -27.69 -14.12 14.83
CA SER A 176 -27.86 -14.23 13.36
C SER A 176 -26.69 -13.70 12.52
N SER A 177 -25.58 -14.42 12.48
CA SER A 177 -24.49 -14.14 11.55
C SER A 177 -24.98 -14.51 10.15
N SER A 178 -25.20 -13.52 9.28
CA SER A 178 -25.33 -13.80 7.85
C SER A 178 -24.00 -14.40 7.41
N ARG A 179 -23.99 -15.71 7.17
CA ARG A 179 -22.84 -16.42 6.60
C ARG A 179 -22.47 -15.75 5.28
N GLN A 180 -21.18 -15.53 5.06
CA GLN A 180 -20.64 -14.96 3.82
C GLN A 180 -20.04 -16.10 3.00
N ASP A 181 -20.27 -16.13 1.69
CA ASP A 181 -19.85 -17.28 0.87
C ASP A 181 -18.34 -17.34 0.62
N PHE A 182 -17.71 -16.22 0.23
CA PHE A 182 -16.26 -16.15 0.03
C PHE A 182 -15.65 -14.91 0.66
N LEU A 183 -14.53 -15.11 1.37
CA LEU A 183 -13.67 -14.05 1.86
C LEU A 183 -12.30 -14.11 1.19
N LEU A 184 -11.99 -13.10 0.37
CA LEU A 184 -10.67 -12.86 -0.20
C LEU A 184 -9.93 -11.91 0.72
N LYS A 185 -9.30 -12.48 1.75
CA LYS A 185 -8.78 -11.69 2.90
C LYS A 185 -7.70 -10.70 2.50
N LYS A 186 -6.84 -11.07 1.54
CA LYS A 186 -5.74 -10.23 1.07
C LYS A 186 -6.26 -9.05 0.26
N GLU A 187 -7.25 -9.29 -0.57
CA GLU A 187 -7.90 -8.32 -1.45
C GLU A 187 -8.98 -7.52 -0.71
N ARG A 188 -9.34 -7.93 0.50
CA ARG A 188 -10.37 -7.31 1.36
C ARG A 188 -11.75 -7.29 0.70
N ILE A 189 -12.03 -8.30 -0.10
CA ILE A 189 -13.29 -8.46 -0.84
C ILE A 189 -14.11 -9.59 -0.20
N VAL A 190 -15.41 -9.34 -0.04
CA VAL A 190 -16.41 -10.34 0.35
C VAL A 190 -17.34 -10.55 -0.84
N ILE A 191 -17.58 -11.82 -1.18
CA ILE A 191 -18.49 -12.20 -2.26
C ILE A 191 -19.64 -12.99 -1.63
N GLU A 192 -20.85 -12.57 -1.95
CA GLU A 192 -22.09 -13.25 -1.61
C GLU A 192 -22.74 -13.74 -2.91
N VAL A 193 -22.99 -15.04 -3.01
CA VAL A 193 -23.64 -15.65 -4.16
C VAL A 193 -25.10 -15.84 -3.83
N LYS A 194 -25.99 -15.38 -4.73
CA LYS A 194 -27.43 -15.65 -4.61
C LYS A 194 -27.97 -16.21 -5.89
N LYS A 195 -28.69 -17.33 -5.79
CA LYS A 195 -29.39 -17.88 -6.94
C LYS A 195 -30.80 -17.32 -7.04
N ASN A 196 -31.10 -16.64 -8.15
CA ASN A 196 -32.47 -16.21 -8.42
C ASN A 196 -33.29 -17.41 -8.94
N PRO A 197 -34.40 -17.81 -8.29
CA PRO A 197 -35.16 -19.03 -8.65
C PRO A 197 -35.72 -19.02 -10.07
N THR A 198 -35.99 -17.82 -10.60
CA THR A 198 -36.55 -17.60 -11.95
C THR A 198 -35.54 -17.84 -13.06
N ILE A 199 -34.23 -17.77 -12.76
CA ILE A 199 -33.19 -18.04 -13.74
C ILE A 199 -32.97 -19.55 -13.78
N SER A 200 -33.73 -20.18 -14.67
CA SER A 200 -33.60 -21.58 -15.01
C SER A 200 -32.28 -21.80 -15.76
N TRP A 201 -31.23 -22.16 -15.01
CA TRP A 201 -30.08 -22.90 -15.58
C TRP A 201 -30.40 -24.39 -15.78
N ARG A 202 -31.67 -24.79 -15.58
CA ARG A 202 -32.14 -26.16 -15.70
C ARG A 202 -32.20 -26.61 -17.17
N THR A 203 -31.97 -27.90 -17.33
CA THR A 203 -32.20 -28.72 -18.53
C THR A 203 -33.63 -28.62 -19.02
#